data_AF-A0A6B2THR5-F1
#
_entry.id   AF-A0A6B2THR5-F1
#
_cell.length_a   1.000
_cell.length_b   1.000
_cell.length_c   1.000
_cell.angle_alpha   90.00
_cell.angle_beta   90.00
_cell.angle_gamma   90.00
#
_symmetry.space_group_name_H-M   'P 1'
#
loop_
_entity.id
_entity.type
_entity.pdbx_description
1 polymer ?
#
loop_
_entity_poly.entity_id
_entity_poly.type
_entity_poly.pdbx_seq_one_letter_code
_entity_poly.pdbx_strand_id
1 'polypeptide(L)'
;TAAAVLAARGRPETTARRRQRIRSAWEVLPEIAPELTEWSALFASGAARRARAEAGIAAAATARDADDLLRDVAMFLRIVERMLVLQPVLPQPRQGSEDAGREPPDAG
;
A
#
# COMPACT_ATOMS: atom_id res chain seq x y z
N THR A 1 1.86 -7.09 0.01
CA THR A 1 0.74 -7.26 -0.94
C THR A 1 -0.19 -6.06 -1.04
N ALA A 2 -0.43 -5.25 0.01
CA ALA A 2 -1.13 -3.95 -0.13
C ALA A 2 -0.45 -2.98 -1.12
N ALA A 3 0.88 -3.02 -1.22
CA ALA A 3 1.65 -2.25 -2.20
C ALA A 3 1.30 -2.57 -3.66
N ALA A 4 0.86 -3.79 -3.97
CA ALA A 4 0.47 -4.18 -5.33
C ALA A 4 -0.88 -3.56 -5.73
N VAL A 5 -1.84 -3.47 -4.79
CA VAL A 5 -3.14 -2.79 -5.01
C VAL A 5 -2.94 -1.28 -5.15
N LEU A 6 -2.08 -0.69 -4.32
CA LEU A 6 -1.68 0.73 -4.42
C LEU A 6 -0.99 1.05 -5.75
N ALA A 7 -0.08 0.19 -6.21
CA ALA A 7 0.57 0.34 -7.51
C ALA A 7 -0.41 0.19 -8.67
N ALA A 8 -1.45 -0.64 -8.53
CA ALA A 8 -2.43 -0.87 -9.57
C ALA A 8 -3.45 0.27 -9.73
N ARG A 9 -3.80 1.00 -8.67
CA ARG A 9 -4.85 2.05 -8.73
C ARG A 9 -4.35 3.49 -8.80
N GLY A 10 -3.04 3.68 -8.97
CA GLY A 10 -2.30 4.95 -8.84
C GLY A 10 -3.08 6.28 -8.81
N ARG A 11 -3.07 6.94 -7.64
CA ARG A 11 -2.51 8.30 -7.47
C ARG A 11 -2.07 8.53 -6.01
N PRO A 12 -0.79 8.36 -5.66
CA PRO A 12 -0.24 8.99 -4.46
C PRO A 12 -0.11 10.49 -4.72
N GLU A 13 -0.72 11.33 -3.87
CA GLU A 13 -0.48 12.78 -3.90
C GLU A 13 1.00 13.08 -3.63
N THR A 14 1.64 13.71 -4.61
CA THR A 14 3.02 14.18 -4.58
C THR A 14 3.13 15.49 -3.81
N THR A 15 2.75 15.51 -2.54
CA THR A 15 2.97 16.65 -1.64
C THR A 15 3.81 16.20 -0.46
N ALA A 16 5.08 15.93 -0.79
CA ALA A 16 6.16 15.75 0.15
C ALA A 16 6.42 17.07 0.92
N ARG A 17 5.78 17.25 2.08
CA ARG A 17 6.30 18.20 3.08
C ARG A 17 5.82 17.81 4.47
N ARG A 18 6.80 17.40 5.30
CA ARG A 18 6.76 17.33 6.78
C ARG A 18 6.32 16.00 7.40
N ARG A 19 7.19 14.99 7.32
CA ARG A 19 7.74 14.27 8.50
C ARG A 19 6.77 13.78 9.62
N GLN A 20 5.51 13.48 9.32
CA GLN A 20 4.56 12.87 10.25
C GLN A 20 4.18 11.50 9.70
N ARG A 21 4.88 10.47 10.20
CA ARG A 21 4.49 9.05 10.17
C ARG A 21 3.96 8.58 8.81
N ILE A 22 4.84 8.04 7.96
CA ILE A 22 4.50 7.39 6.68
C ILE A 22 3.22 6.59 6.89
N ARG A 23 2.11 7.04 6.30
CA ARG A 23 0.83 6.38 6.47
C ARG A 23 0.98 4.95 5.97
N SER A 24 0.57 3.98 6.78
CA SER A 24 0.69 2.58 6.41
C SER A 24 -0.06 2.35 5.11
N ALA A 25 0.42 1.43 4.25
CA ALA A 25 -0.31 1.05 3.04
C ALA A 25 -1.79 0.68 3.33
N TRP A 26 -2.06 0.18 4.54
CA TRP A 26 -3.42 -0.07 5.03
C TRP A 26 -4.21 1.21 5.26
N GLU A 27 -3.63 2.28 5.78
CA GLU A 27 -4.32 3.56 6.03
C GLU A 27 -4.73 4.28 4.73
N VAL A 28 -4.04 4.00 3.61
CA VAL A 28 -4.32 4.62 2.29
C VAL A 28 -5.24 3.74 1.44
N LEU A 29 -5.33 2.44 1.72
CA LEU A 29 -6.13 1.50 0.93
C LEU A 29 -7.63 1.87 0.82
N PRO A 30 -8.32 2.34 1.88
CA PRO A 30 -9.73 2.74 1.79
C PRO A 30 -9.98 3.90 0.80
N GLU A 31 -9.01 4.80 0.62
CA GLU A 31 -9.14 5.95 -0.28
C GLU A 31 -9.19 5.51 -1.76
N ILE A 32 -8.53 4.40 -2.11
CA ILE A 32 -8.43 3.89 -3.48
C ILE A 32 -9.29 2.65 -3.75
N ALA A 33 -9.64 1.91 -2.70
CA ALA A 33 -10.39 0.66 -2.74
C ALA A 33 -11.29 0.59 -1.50
N PRO A 34 -12.41 1.35 -1.50
CA PRO A 34 -13.31 1.41 -0.36
C PRO A 34 -13.89 0.03 -0.01
N GLU A 35 -13.95 -0.89 -0.97
CA GLU A 35 -14.36 -2.28 -0.76
C GLU A 35 -13.40 -3.07 0.16
N LEU A 36 -12.17 -2.58 0.34
CA LEU A 36 -11.15 -3.19 1.19
C LEU A 36 -10.98 -2.47 2.53
N THR A 37 -11.90 -1.57 2.89
CA THR A 37 -11.83 -0.79 4.14
C THR A 37 -11.82 -1.67 5.38
N GLU A 38 -12.68 -2.68 5.41
CA GLU A 38 -12.78 -3.61 6.53
C GLU A 38 -11.48 -4.40 6.72
N TRP A 39 -10.92 -4.88 5.61
CA TRP A 39 -9.62 -5.55 5.58
C TRP A 39 -8.49 -4.64 6.02
N SER A 40 -8.47 -3.39 5.56
CA SER A 40 -7.51 -2.37 5.99
C SER A 40 -7.54 -2.17 7.50
N ALA A 41 -8.73 -1.99 8.08
CA ALA A 41 -8.89 -1.80 9.52
C ALA A 41 -8.40 -3.04 10.31
N LEU A 42 -8.74 -4.24 9.84
CA LEU A 42 -8.30 -5.50 10.43
C LEU A 42 -6.77 -5.59 10.47
N PHE A 43 -6.08 -5.37 9.34
CA PHE A 43 -4.62 -5.47 9.31
C PHE A 43 -3.90 -4.32 10.04
N ALA A 44 -4.49 -3.13 10.06
CA ALA A 44 -3.97 -1.99 10.83
C ALA A 44 -4.04 -2.25 12.34
N SER A 45 -5.14 -2.83 12.83
CA SER A 45 -5.31 -3.17 14.25
C SER A 45 -4.25 -4.17 14.75
N GLY A 46 -3.79 -5.09 13.88
CA GLY A 46 -2.73 -6.06 14.19
C GLY A 46 -1.30 -5.51 14.16
N ALA A 47 -1.09 -4.26 13.75
CA ALA A 47 0.25 -3.70 13.55
C ALA A 47 1.09 -3.63 14.84
N ALA A 48 0.47 -3.24 15.96
CA ALA A 48 1.15 -3.17 17.25
C ALA A 48 1.55 -4.56 17.78
N ARG A 49 0.80 -5.61 17.41
CA ARG A 49 1.13 -7.00 17.74
C ARG A 49 2.34 -7.46 16.93
N ARG A 50 2.34 -7.18 15.63
CA ARG A 50 3.45 -7.49 14.72
C ARG A 50 4.75 -6.80 15.13
N ALA A 51 4.69 -5.51 15.48
CA ALA A 51 5.87 -4.77 15.93
C ALA A 51 6.51 -5.38 17.20
N ARG A 52 5.70 -5.90 18.12
CA ARG A 52 6.20 -6.61 19.31
C ARG A 52 6.82 -7.96 18.96
N ALA A 53 6.22 -8.70 18.04
CA ALA A 53 6.77 -9.97 17.56
C ALA A 53 8.10 -9.77 16.82
N GLU A 54 8.20 -8.74 15.96
CA GLU A 54 9.43 -8.35 15.25
C GLU A 54 10.54 -7.90 16.21
N ALA A 55 10.17 -7.32 17.36
CA ALA A 55 11.10 -7.01 18.44
C ALA A 55 11.53 -8.24 19.27
N GLY A 56 11.11 -9.45 18.88
CA GLY A 56 11.49 -10.71 19.55
C GLY A 56 10.72 -11.02 20.84
N ILE A 57 9.60 -10.33 21.09
CA ILE A 57 8.78 -10.60 22.28
C ILE A 57 7.99 -11.89 22.06
N ALA A 58 8.41 -12.97 22.72
CA ALA A 58 7.85 -14.32 22.55
C ALA A 58 6.34 -14.42 22.85
N ALA A 59 5.81 -13.57 23.74
CA ALA A 59 4.39 -13.54 24.10
C ALA A 59 3.55 -12.58 23.22
N ALA A 60 4.12 -12.04 22.14
CA ALA A 60 3.42 -11.06 21.31
C ALA A 60 2.26 -11.67 20.50
N ALA A 61 2.31 -12.95 20.16
CA ALA A 61 1.25 -13.65 19.45
C ALA A 61 1.27 -15.14 19.81
N THR A 62 0.09 -15.74 19.90
CA THR A 62 -0.04 -17.20 20.01
C THR A 62 0.06 -17.87 18.63
N ALA A 63 0.28 -19.18 18.60
CA ALA A 63 0.18 -19.95 17.35
C ALA A 63 -1.20 -19.79 16.69
N ARG A 64 -2.26 -19.73 17.51
CA ARG A 64 -3.62 -19.52 17.03
C ARG A 64 -3.81 -18.14 16.39
N ASP A 65 -3.28 -17.09 17.01
CA ASP A 65 -3.30 -15.74 16.43
C ASP A 65 -2.61 -15.69 15.06
N ALA A 66 -1.52 -16.45 14.90
CA ALA A 66 -0.81 -16.55 13.63
C ALA A 66 -1.63 -17.30 12.57
N ASP A 67 -2.26 -18.42 12.94
CA ASP A 67 -3.12 -19.20 12.04
C ASP A 67 -4.34 -18.40 11.57
N ASP A 68 -4.97 -17.66 12.48
CA ASP A 68 -6.11 -16.79 12.16
C ASP A 68 -5.66 -15.66 11.21
N LEU A 69 -4.50 -15.03 11.48
CA LEU A 69 -3.94 -14.02 10.57
C LEU A 69 -3.62 -14.60 9.18
N LEU A 70 -3.08 -15.81 9.10
CA LEU A 70 -2.79 -16.47 7.82
C LEU A 70 -4.07 -16.77 7.04
N ARG A 71 -5.12 -17.21 7.72
CA ARG A 71 -6.45 -17.43 7.13
C ARG A 71 -7.04 -16.13 6.57
N ASP A 72 -6.94 -15.05 7.34
CA ASP A 72 -7.41 -13.72 6.94
C ASP A 72 -6.63 -13.19 5.72
N VAL A 73 -5.30 -13.33 5.72
CA VAL A 73 -4.45 -12.97 4.56
C VAL A 73 -4.83 -13.77 3.31
N ALA A 74 -5.04 -15.08 3.44
CA ALA A 74 -5.43 -15.91 2.31
C ALA A 74 -6.79 -15.48 1.71
N MET A 75 -7.76 -15.14 2.56
CA MET A 75 -9.06 -14.65 2.12
C MET A 75 -8.95 -13.27 1.44
N PHE A 76 -8.19 -12.35 2.03
CA PHE A 76 -7.90 -11.05 1.43
C PHE A 76 -7.28 -11.18 0.04
N LEU A 77 -6.27 -12.04 -0.14
CA LEU A 77 -5.63 -12.27 -1.43
C LEU A 77 -6.60 -12.79 -2.47
N ARG A 78 -7.48 -13.73 -2.12
CA ARG A 78 -8.50 -14.25 -3.04
C ARG A 78 -9.48 -13.17 -3.50
N ILE A 79 -9.83 -12.22 -2.63
CA ILE A 79 -10.68 -11.06 -2.97
C ILE A 79 -9.92 -10.14 -3.94
N VAL A 80 -8.68 -9.78 -3.61
CA VAL A 80 -7.85 -8.92 -4.46
C VAL A 80 -7.61 -9.53 -5.84
N GLU A 81 -7.25 -10.81 -5.91
CA GLU A 81 -7.07 -11.54 -7.17
C GLU A 81 -8.32 -11.49 -8.04
N ARG A 82 -9.50 -11.73 -7.44
CA ARG A 82 -10.78 -11.63 -8.16
C ARG A 82 -11.03 -10.22 -8.68
N MET A 83 -10.72 -9.18 -7.90
CA MET A 83 -10.88 -7.79 -8.34
C MET A 83 -9.94 -7.44 -9.50
N LEU A 84 -8.69 -7.91 -9.48
CA LEU A 84 -7.70 -7.66 -10.54
C LEU A 84 -8.03 -8.38 -11.84
N VAL A 85 -8.63 -9.58 -11.78
CA VAL A 85 -9.11 -10.29 -12.98
C VAL A 85 -10.28 -9.54 -13.64
N LEU A 86 -11.13 -8.89 -12.85
CA LEU A 86 -12.29 -8.14 -13.35
C LEU A 86 -11.92 -6.72 -13.83
N GLN A 87 -10.80 -6.17 -13.36
CA GLN A 87 -10.27 -4.89 -13.83
C GLN A 87 -8.80 -5.05 -14.23
N PRO A 88 -8.51 -5.36 -15.52
CA PRO A 88 -7.13 -5.42 -15.99
C PRO A 88 -6.48 -4.06 -15.80
N VAL A 89 -5.47 -4.00 -14.92
CA VAL A 89 -4.69 -2.79 -14.75
C VAL A 89 -3.79 -2.60 -15.96
N LEU A 90 -4.00 -1.53 -16.72
CA LEU A 90 -3.07 -1.15 -17.78
C LEU A 90 -1.82 -0.53 -17.13
N PRO A 91 -0.60 -0.95 -17.50
CA PRO A 91 0.61 -0.27 -17.05
C PRO A 91 0.56 1.19 -17.49
N GLN A 92 0.57 2.12 -16.52
CA GLN A 92 0.61 3.56 -16.78
C GLN A 92 1.85 3.90 -17.62
N PRO A 93 1.73 4.60 -18.77
CA PRO A 93 2.88 5.11 -19.49
C PRO A 93 3.64 6.03 -18.54
N ARG A 94 4.93 5.74 -18.32
CA ARG A 94 5.86 6.60 -17.60
C ARG A 94 5.73 8.00 -18.19
N GLN A 95 5.09 8.92 -17.45
CA GLN A 95 4.99 10.31 -17.86
C GLN A 95 6.43 10.81 -18.00
N GLY A 96 6.79 11.12 -19.25
CA GLY A 96 8.09 11.68 -19.57
C GLY A 96 8.26 12.92 -18.71
N SER A 97 9.36 12.97 -17.97
CA SER A 97 9.87 14.22 -17.43
C SER A 97 10.17 15.12 -18.61
N GLU A 98 9.16 15.89 -19.01
CA GLU A 98 9.29 17.24 -19.53
C GLU A 98 10.01 18.05 -18.44
N ASP A 99 11.34 17.98 -18.44
CA ASP A 99 12.14 18.96 -17.72
C ASP A 99 13.36 19.36 -18.58
N ALA A 100 13.49 20.68 -18.71
CA ALA A 100 14.60 21.43 -19.28
C ALA A 100 14.75 21.52 -20.81
N GLY A 101 13.71 22.07 -21.45
CA GLY A 101 13.97 23.23 -22.31
C GLY A 101 14.55 24.38 -21.46
N ARG A 102 15.87 24.52 -21.43
CA ARG A 102 16.56 25.75 -21.00
C ARG A 102 17.66 26.04 -22.01
N GLU A 103 17.27 26.61 -23.14
CA GLU A 103 18.17 27.29 -24.06
C GLU A 103 18.65 28.59 -23.39
N PRO A 104 19.97 28.78 -23.15
CA PRO A 104 20.49 30.11 -22.83
C PRO A 104 20.66 30.93 -24.12
N PRO A 105 20.33 32.23 -24.10
CA PRO A 105 20.39 33.08 -25.30
C PRO A 105 21.82 33.33 -25.76
N ASP A 106 21.91 33.42 -27.09
CA ASP A 106 23.02 33.90 -27.91
C ASP A 106 23.74 35.13 -27.32
N ALA A 107 25.07 35.05 -27.29
CA ALA A 107 25.95 36.19 -27.07
C ALA A 107 26.98 36.21 -28.20
N GLY A 108 26.79 37.15 -29.12
CA GLY A 108 27.75 37.49 -30.16
C GLY A 108 29.00 38.19 -29.65
#